data_AF-A0A535Z028-F1
#
_entry.id   AF-A0A535Z028-F1
#
_cell.length_a   1.000
_cell.length_b   1.000
_cell.length_c   1.000
_cell.angle_alpha   90.00
_cell.angle_beta   90.00
_cell.angle_gamma   90.00
#
_symmetry.space_group_name_H-M   'P 1'
#
loop_
_entity.id
_entity.type
_entity.pdbx_description
1 polymer ?
#
loop_
_entity_poly.entity_id
_entity_poly.type
_entity_poly.pdbx_seq_one_letter_code
_entity_poly.pdbx_strand_id
1 'polypeptide(L)'
;MTEQAAPAPHPSRVGDLFRHSPIERLEELRQKKPVQTGQMRVGINGKIGLLITAVVGTMWAAYVFAIIALVSLPSAIQSANLTVIIAWISSNFLQLVLLPIIIVGQNILGAASDKRSAETYKDAEAILQECLQLQAHLQAQDKILEDVLQHLHEAGAAA
;
A
#
# COMPACT_ATOMS: atom_id res chain seq x y z
N MET A 1 24.90 -5.09 53.85
CA MET A 1 24.83 -3.66 53.49
C MET A 1 23.84 -3.53 52.36
N THR A 2 22.57 -3.37 52.70
CA THR A 2 21.47 -3.14 51.78
C THR A 2 21.56 -1.69 51.30
N GLU A 3 22.05 -1.50 50.09
CA GLU A 3 22.04 -0.20 49.41
C GLU A 3 20.59 0.09 48.99
N GLN A 4 19.84 0.72 49.90
CA GLN A 4 18.52 1.25 49.61
C GLN A 4 18.72 2.53 48.79
N ALA A 5 18.66 2.38 47.47
CA ALA A 5 18.66 3.49 46.53
C ALA A 5 17.57 4.49 46.96
N ALA A 6 17.96 5.75 47.13
CA ALA A 6 17.06 6.83 47.47
C ALA A 6 15.89 6.87 46.47
N PRO A 7 14.65 7.12 46.92
CA PRO A 7 13.52 7.25 46.01
C PRO A 7 13.82 8.37 45.01
N ALA A 8 13.71 8.06 43.72
CA ALA A 8 13.88 9.05 42.67
C ALA A 8 12.98 10.26 42.96
N PRO A 9 13.47 11.49 42.80
CA PRO A 9 12.66 12.68 43.04
C PRO A 9 11.37 12.59 42.21
N HIS A 10 10.22 12.78 42.86
CA HIS A 10 8.95 12.82 42.16
C HIS A 10 9.00 13.92 41.09
N PRO A 11 8.69 13.60 39.82
CA PRO A 11 8.75 14.57 38.74
C PRO A 11 7.79 15.72 39.06
N SER A 12 8.32 16.94 39.04
CA SER A 12 7.61 18.16 39.48
C SER A 12 6.68 18.70 38.39
N ARG A 13 6.85 18.25 37.13
CA ARG A 13 6.03 18.61 35.97
C ARG A 13 5.78 17.38 35.11
N VAL A 14 4.55 17.23 34.61
CA VAL A 14 4.16 16.15 33.68
C VAL A 14 5.00 16.19 32.39
N GLY A 15 5.41 17.38 31.95
CA GLY A 15 6.30 17.57 30.80
C GLY A 15 7.70 16.94 30.93
N ASP A 16 8.16 16.63 32.14
CA ASP A 16 9.45 15.97 32.37
C ASP A 16 9.37 14.44 32.20
N LEU A 17 8.16 13.85 32.24
CA LEU A 17 7.92 12.41 32.11
C LEU A 17 7.91 11.92 30.65
N PHE A 18 7.62 12.79 29.68
CA PHE A 18 7.51 12.41 28.28
C PHE A 18 8.15 13.43 27.35
N ARG A 19 9.39 13.17 26.91
CA ARG A 19 10.01 13.93 25.80
C ARG A 19 9.50 13.39 24.48
N HIS A 20 8.68 14.19 23.80
CA HIS A 20 8.30 13.93 22.41
C HIS A 20 9.56 13.95 21.52
N SER A 21 9.99 12.78 21.06
CA SER A 21 10.98 12.68 20.00
C SER A 21 10.24 12.73 18.66
N PRO A 22 10.41 13.79 17.84
CA PRO A 22 9.76 13.84 16.54
C PRO A 22 10.24 12.67 15.69
N ILE A 23 9.30 11.96 15.07
CA ILE A 23 9.61 10.86 14.16
C ILE A 23 10.18 11.48 12.87
N GLU A 24 11.46 11.29 12.58
CA GLU A 24 12.16 11.89 11.42
C GLU A 24 11.46 11.61 10.07
N ARG A 25 10.81 10.44 9.93
CA ARG A 25 10.03 10.09 8.73
C ARG A 25 8.71 10.85 8.55
N LEU A 26 8.22 11.57 9.57
CA LEU A 26 6.90 12.22 9.50
C LEU A 26 6.86 13.32 8.43
N GLU A 27 7.97 14.06 8.28
CA GLU A 27 8.12 15.10 7.26
C GLU A 27 8.24 14.50 5.87
N GLU A 28 8.97 13.39 5.74
CA GLU A 28 9.10 12.66 4.49
C GLU A 28 7.76 12.07 4.01
N LEU A 29 6.96 11.52 4.92
CA LEU A 29 5.63 10.97 4.63
C LEU A 29 4.62 12.05 4.23
N ARG A 30 4.75 13.26 4.80
CA ARG A 30 3.97 14.44 4.40
C ARG A 30 4.25 14.86 2.96
N GLN A 31 5.46 14.63 2.47
CA GLN A 31 5.86 15.02 1.11
C GLN A 31 5.65 13.91 0.07
N LYS A 32 5.73 12.63 0.48
CA LYS A 32 5.81 11.51 -0.46
C LYS A 32 4.47 10.76 -0.56
N LYS A 33 3.73 11.02 -1.63
CA LYS A 33 2.55 10.22 -2.03
C LYS A 33 2.96 8.80 -2.43
N PRO A 34 2.07 7.80 -2.29
CA PRO A 34 2.35 6.44 -2.71
C PRO A 34 2.57 6.43 -4.22
N VAL A 35 3.67 5.84 -4.65
CA VAL A 35 3.97 5.65 -6.07
C VAL A 35 2.93 4.70 -6.65
N GLN A 36 2.28 5.12 -7.73
CA GLN A 36 1.35 4.29 -8.48
C GLN A 36 2.06 3.75 -9.73
N THR A 37 1.63 2.58 -10.20
CA THR A 37 2.25 1.93 -11.36
C THR A 37 2.25 2.85 -12.60
N GLY A 38 1.20 3.66 -12.78
CA GLY A 38 1.09 4.64 -13.88
C GLY A 38 2.01 5.87 -13.77
N GLN A 39 2.62 6.12 -12.63
CA GLN A 39 3.53 7.26 -12.40
C GLN A 39 4.99 6.91 -12.64
N MET A 40 5.30 5.65 -12.94
CA MET A 40 6.66 5.20 -13.22
C MET A 40 7.15 5.81 -14.53
N ARG A 41 8.29 6.50 -14.50
CA ARG A 41 8.89 7.10 -15.69
C ARG A 41 9.44 6.00 -16.60
N VAL A 42 8.73 5.72 -17.69
CA VAL A 42 9.18 4.82 -18.75
C VAL A 42 9.79 5.61 -19.90
N GLY A 43 10.97 5.16 -20.36
CA GLY A 43 11.61 5.66 -21.59
C GLY A 43 10.80 5.31 -22.84
N ILE A 44 11.28 5.72 -24.02
CA ILE A 44 10.58 5.52 -25.31
C ILE A 44 10.25 4.04 -25.55
N ASN A 45 11.21 3.13 -25.33
CA ASN A 45 10.99 1.69 -25.45
C ASN A 45 9.94 1.17 -24.47
N GLY A 46 9.89 1.76 -23.27
CA GLY A 46 8.88 1.43 -22.26
C GLY A 46 7.47 1.85 -22.69
N LYS A 47 7.33 3.01 -23.35
CA LYS A 47 6.04 3.46 -23.90
C LYS A 47 5.54 2.57 -25.02
N ILE A 48 6.44 2.15 -25.92
CA ILE A 48 6.10 1.20 -27.00
C ILE A 48 5.71 -0.15 -26.41
N GLY A 49 6.49 -0.66 -25.46
CA GLY A 49 6.19 -1.89 -24.74
C GLY A 49 4.82 -1.83 -24.06
N LEU A 50 4.54 -0.75 -23.32
CA LEU A 50 3.25 -0.52 -22.66
C LEU A 50 2.10 -0.45 -23.66
N LEU A 51 2.29 0.17 -24.83
CA LEU A 51 1.26 0.23 -25.87
C LEU A 51 0.93 -1.17 -26.40
N ILE A 52 1.96 -1.96 -26.73
CA ILE A 52 1.78 -3.32 -27.24
C ILE A 52 1.11 -4.20 -26.18
N THR A 53 1.60 -4.18 -24.94
CA THR A 53 1.03 -4.98 -23.85
C THR A 53 -0.36 -4.50 -23.44
N ALA A 54 -0.68 -3.21 -23.58
CA ALA A 54 -2.04 -2.72 -23.37
C ALA A 54 -3.01 -3.23 -24.43
N VAL A 55 -2.60 -3.31 -25.70
CA VAL A 55 -3.44 -3.85 -26.78
C VAL A 55 -3.62 -5.36 -26.65
N VAL A 56 -2.52 -6.10 -26.48
CA VAL A 56 -2.52 -7.57 -26.35
C VAL A 56 -3.12 -8.01 -25.01
N GLY A 57 -3.01 -7.19 -23.98
CA GLY A 57 -3.58 -7.41 -22.65
C GLY A 57 -5.05 -7.04 -22.53
N THR A 58 -5.84 -7.18 -23.61
CA THR A 58 -7.30 -7.04 -23.58
C THR A 58 -7.96 -8.42 -23.69
N MET A 59 -9.14 -8.59 -23.07
CA MET A 59 -9.92 -9.83 -23.24
C MET A 59 -10.31 -10.08 -24.70
N TRP A 60 -10.51 -8.99 -25.48
CA TRP A 60 -10.75 -9.06 -26.91
C TRP A 60 -9.61 -9.74 -27.67
N ALA A 61 -8.35 -9.44 -27.33
CA ALA A 61 -7.20 -10.09 -27.95
C ALA A 61 -7.21 -11.61 -27.69
N ALA A 62 -7.58 -12.06 -26.49
CA ALA A 62 -7.72 -13.49 -26.19
C ALA A 62 -8.75 -14.17 -27.09
N TYR A 63 -9.90 -13.53 -27.33
CA TYR A 63 -10.93 -14.07 -28.23
C TYR A 63 -10.47 -14.13 -29.69
N VAL A 64 -9.80 -13.08 -30.18
CA VAL A 64 -9.24 -13.06 -31.55
C VAL A 64 -8.20 -14.17 -31.71
N PHE A 65 -7.31 -14.33 -30.75
CA PHE A 65 -6.30 -15.38 -30.74
C PHE A 65 -6.91 -16.78 -30.68
N ALA A 66 -7.96 -16.99 -29.90
CA ALA A 66 -8.70 -18.25 -29.90
C ALA A 66 -9.30 -18.58 -31.27
N ILE A 67 -9.87 -17.58 -31.96
CA ILE A 67 -10.41 -17.73 -33.32
C ILE A 67 -9.30 -18.06 -34.33
N ILE A 68 -8.17 -17.37 -34.25
CA ILE A 68 -7.01 -17.63 -35.13
C ILE A 68 -6.48 -19.05 -34.89
N ALA A 69 -6.39 -19.49 -33.64
CA ALA A 69 -5.94 -20.85 -33.34
C ALA A 69 -6.86 -21.90 -34.00
N LEU A 70 -8.17 -21.70 -33.96
CA LEU A 70 -9.16 -22.60 -34.56
C LEU A 70 -8.98 -22.82 -36.07
N VAL A 71 -8.33 -21.89 -36.80
CA VAL A 71 -8.02 -22.08 -38.23
C VAL A 71 -7.14 -23.31 -38.47
N SER A 72 -6.28 -23.67 -37.50
CA SER A 72 -5.37 -24.84 -37.59
C SER A 72 -5.96 -26.12 -36.98
N LEU A 73 -7.15 -26.07 -36.40
CA LEU A 73 -7.84 -27.24 -35.83
C LEU A 73 -8.18 -28.30 -36.89
N PRO A 74 -8.71 -27.96 -38.09
CA PRO A 74 -9.08 -28.97 -39.08
C PRO A 74 -7.89 -29.84 -39.51
N SER A 75 -6.70 -29.24 -39.66
CA SER A 75 -5.48 -29.99 -39.99
C SER A 75 -5.06 -30.97 -38.90
N ALA A 76 -5.24 -30.61 -37.62
CA ALA A 76 -4.93 -31.51 -36.51
C ALA A 76 -5.90 -32.69 -36.44
N ILE A 77 -7.20 -32.46 -36.71
CA ILE A 77 -8.21 -33.53 -36.73
C ILE A 77 -7.99 -34.46 -37.92
N GLN A 78 -7.69 -33.92 -39.11
CA GLN A 78 -7.42 -34.72 -40.31
C GLN A 78 -6.20 -35.63 -40.16
N SER A 79 -5.26 -35.32 -39.26
CA SER A 79 -4.14 -36.19 -38.94
C SER A 79 -4.56 -37.55 -38.35
N ALA A 80 -5.78 -37.69 -37.81
CA ALA A 80 -6.31 -38.89 -37.14
C ALA A 80 -5.39 -39.47 -36.03
N ASN A 81 -4.47 -38.66 -35.51
CA ASN A 81 -3.48 -39.06 -34.53
C ASN A 81 -3.73 -38.31 -33.22
N LEU A 82 -4.04 -39.06 -32.17
CA LEU A 82 -4.35 -38.51 -30.85
C LEU A 82 -3.21 -37.63 -30.30
N THR A 83 -1.96 -38.01 -30.54
CA THR A 83 -0.78 -37.25 -30.09
C THR A 83 -0.73 -35.86 -30.75
N VAL A 84 -1.08 -35.77 -32.04
CA VAL A 84 -1.09 -34.51 -32.79
C VAL A 84 -2.20 -33.58 -32.28
N ILE A 85 -3.38 -34.14 -31.99
CA ILE A 85 -4.50 -33.36 -31.43
C ILE A 85 -4.15 -32.82 -30.05
N ILE A 86 -3.60 -33.67 -29.16
CA ILE A 86 -3.20 -33.25 -27.81
C ILE A 86 -2.11 -32.18 -27.89
N ALA A 87 -1.10 -32.36 -28.76
CA ALA A 87 -0.03 -31.39 -28.96
C ALA A 87 -0.56 -30.04 -29.48
N TRP A 88 -1.54 -30.07 -30.39
CA TRP A 88 -2.17 -28.86 -30.90
C TRP A 88 -2.93 -28.10 -29.79
N ILE A 89 -3.67 -28.82 -28.93
CA ILE A 89 -4.37 -28.22 -27.79
C ILE A 89 -3.36 -27.60 -26.81
N SER A 90 -2.39 -28.39 -26.33
CA SER A 90 -1.50 -27.99 -25.24
C SER A 90 -0.49 -26.91 -25.64
N SER A 91 -0.02 -26.92 -26.89
CA SER A 91 0.95 -25.96 -27.38
C SER A 91 0.27 -24.87 -28.19
N ASN A 92 -0.24 -25.15 -29.39
CA ASN A 92 -0.69 -24.09 -30.30
C ASN A 92 -1.89 -23.30 -29.75
N PHE A 93 -2.89 -23.99 -29.20
CA PHE A 93 -4.09 -23.32 -28.69
C PHE A 93 -3.85 -22.68 -27.33
N LEU A 94 -3.48 -23.48 -26.32
CA LEU A 94 -3.30 -22.97 -24.96
C LEU A 94 -2.22 -21.89 -24.91
N GLN A 95 -1.05 -22.08 -25.52
CA GLN A 95 0.04 -21.10 -25.41
C GLN A 95 -0.30 -19.76 -26.04
N LEU A 96 -0.99 -19.77 -27.19
CA LEU A 96 -1.37 -18.56 -27.90
C LEU A 96 -2.45 -17.78 -27.15
N VAL A 97 -3.43 -18.47 -26.55
CA VAL A 97 -4.53 -17.84 -25.80
C VAL A 97 -4.12 -17.42 -24.38
N LEU A 98 -3.20 -18.16 -23.76
CA LEU A 98 -2.80 -17.93 -22.37
C LEU A 98 -2.04 -16.61 -22.19
N LEU A 99 -1.28 -16.16 -23.20
CA LEU A 99 -0.49 -14.92 -23.11
C LEU A 99 -1.36 -13.68 -22.85
N PRO A 100 -2.38 -13.33 -23.67
CA PRO A 100 -3.31 -12.24 -23.35
C PRO A 100 -4.01 -12.38 -22.00
N ILE A 101 -4.44 -13.60 -21.64
CA ILE A 101 -5.18 -13.85 -20.39
C ILE A 101 -4.31 -13.57 -19.17
N ILE A 102 -3.05 -14.01 -19.19
CA ILE A 102 -2.09 -13.72 -18.13
C ILE A 102 -1.89 -12.20 -17.99
N ILE A 103 -1.69 -11.49 -19.11
CA ILE A 103 -1.47 -10.03 -19.09
C ILE A 103 -2.70 -9.30 -18.54
N VAL A 104 -3.91 -9.68 -18.95
CA VAL A 104 -5.16 -9.12 -18.38
C VAL A 104 -5.21 -9.37 -16.87
N GLY A 105 -4.92 -10.59 -16.43
CA GLY A 105 -4.90 -10.95 -15.01
C GLY A 105 -3.91 -10.10 -14.22
N GLN A 106 -2.70 -9.91 -14.76
CA GLN A 106 -1.67 -9.05 -14.16
C GLN A 106 -2.09 -7.58 -14.11
N ASN A 107 -2.73 -7.06 -15.15
CA ASN A 107 -3.23 -5.68 -15.17
C ASN A 107 -4.32 -5.46 -14.11
N ILE A 108 -5.23 -6.42 -13.94
CA ILE A 108 -6.29 -6.37 -12.91
C ILE A 108 -5.67 -6.41 -11.51
N LEU A 109 -4.72 -7.32 -11.27
CA LEU A 109 -4.01 -7.43 -9.99
C LEU A 109 -3.21 -6.16 -9.68
N GLY A 110 -2.53 -5.58 -10.68
CA GLY A 110 -1.80 -4.33 -10.56
C GLY A 110 -2.71 -3.17 -10.19
N ALA A 111 -3.84 -3.02 -10.87
CA ALA A 111 -4.83 -1.98 -10.57
C ALA A 111 -5.45 -2.15 -9.16
N ALA A 112 -5.74 -3.38 -8.75
CA ALA A 112 -6.23 -3.67 -7.40
C ALA A 112 -5.18 -3.36 -6.32
N SER A 113 -3.90 -3.66 -6.59
CA SER A 113 -2.78 -3.29 -5.72
C SER A 113 -2.64 -1.78 -5.61
N ASP A 114 -2.64 -1.06 -6.73
CA ASP A 114 -2.56 0.41 -6.75
C ASP A 114 -3.70 1.06 -5.95
N LYS A 115 -4.93 0.54 -6.12
CA LYS A 115 -6.09 1.00 -5.35
C LYS A 115 -5.89 0.77 -3.85
N ARG A 116 -5.47 -0.43 -3.46
CA ARG A 116 -5.23 -0.77 -2.04
C ARG A 116 -4.15 0.12 -1.45
N SER A 117 -3.03 0.32 -2.16
CA SER A 117 -1.95 1.20 -1.70
C SER A 117 -2.42 2.65 -1.53
N ALA A 118 -3.28 3.14 -2.41
CA ALA A 118 -3.87 4.47 -2.28
C ALA A 118 -4.83 4.58 -1.09
N GLU A 119 -5.65 3.56 -0.82
CA GLU A 119 -6.52 3.51 0.36
C GLU A 119 -5.71 3.44 1.65
N THR A 120 -4.72 2.55 1.73
CA THR A 120 -3.83 2.44 2.90
C THR A 120 -3.09 3.74 3.20
N TYR A 121 -2.65 4.49 2.17
CA TYR A 121 -2.02 5.78 2.39
C TYR A 121 -3.00 6.81 2.97
N LYS A 122 -4.23 6.87 2.49
CA LYS A 122 -5.26 7.78 3.01
C LYS A 122 -5.62 7.43 4.46
N ASP A 123 -5.76 6.15 4.77
CA ASP A 123 -6.03 5.69 6.13
C ASP A 123 -4.87 6.08 7.07
N ALA A 124 -3.62 5.90 6.64
CA ALA A 124 -2.45 6.31 7.40
C ALA A 124 -2.40 7.83 7.63
N GLU A 125 -2.77 8.63 6.63
CA GLU A 125 -2.89 10.08 6.75
C GLU A 125 -3.97 10.48 7.77
N ALA A 126 -5.13 9.83 7.74
CA ALA A 126 -6.22 10.07 8.70
C ALA A 126 -5.80 9.74 10.14
N ILE A 127 -5.19 8.57 10.34
CA ILE A 127 -4.66 8.16 11.66
C ILE A 127 -3.64 9.18 12.16
N LEU A 128 -2.73 9.65 11.30
CA LEU A 128 -1.75 10.65 11.69
C LEU A 128 -2.40 11.95 12.15
N GLN A 129 -3.43 12.43 11.45
CA GLN A 129 -4.18 13.62 11.88
C GLN A 129 -4.86 13.40 13.23
N GLU A 130 -5.47 12.24 13.46
CA GLU A 130 -6.07 11.89 14.76
C GLU A 130 -5.02 11.86 15.87
N CYS A 131 -3.85 11.26 15.64
CA CYS A 131 -2.75 11.28 16.63
C CYS A 131 -2.29 12.71 16.98
N LEU A 132 -2.19 13.59 15.99
CA LEU A 132 -1.84 15.00 16.23
C LEU A 132 -2.91 15.73 17.04
N GLN A 133 -4.20 15.45 16.79
CA GLN A 133 -5.30 16.00 17.58
C GLN A 133 -5.28 15.49 19.02
N LEU A 134 -5.03 14.19 19.23
CA LEU A 134 -4.87 13.61 20.56
C LEU A 134 -3.71 14.25 21.32
N GLN A 135 -2.57 14.45 20.66
CA GLN A 135 -1.43 15.14 21.26
C GLN A 135 -1.79 16.57 21.68
N ALA A 136 -2.48 17.33 20.83
CA ALA A 136 -2.94 18.68 21.16
C ALA A 136 -3.94 18.67 22.34
N HIS A 137 -4.82 17.68 22.39
CA HIS A 137 -5.78 17.53 23.48
C HIS A 137 -5.11 17.15 24.81
N LEU A 138 -4.11 16.28 24.80
CA LEU A 138 -3.31 15.96 25.98
C LEU A 138 -2.56 17.20 26.51
N GLN A 139 -1.93 17.97 25.62
CA GLN A 139 -1.29 19.23 26.00
C GLN A 139 -2.26 20.25 26.60
N ALA A 140 -3.51 20.29 26.12
CA ALA A 140 -4.54 21.14 26.70
C ALA A 140 -4.95 20.66 28.11
N GLN A 141 -5.09 19.34 28.30
CA GLN A 141 -5.38 18.76 29.62
C GLN A 141 -4.25 19.01 30.61
N ASP A 142 -2.99 18.86 30.20
CA ASP A 142 -1.82 19.13 31.05
C ASP A 142 -1.84 20.56 31.59
N LYS A 143 -2.21 21.55 30.77
CA LYS A 143 -2.35 22.95 31.21
C LYS A 143 -3.44 23.14 32.26
N ILE A 144 -4.57 22.46 32.11
CA ILE A 144 -5.67 22.53 33.09
C ILE A 144 -5.24 21.88 34.41
N LEU A 145 -4.54 20.75 34.35
CA LEU A 145 -3.99 20.08 35.52
C LEU A 145 -2.98 20.97 36.26
N GLU A 146 -2.10 21.67 35.54
CA GLU A 146 -1.17 22.65 36.11
C GLU A 146 -1.90 23.79 36.83
N ASP A 147 -2.95 24.34 36.21
CA ASP A 147 -3.77 25.40 36.79
C ASP A 147 -4.52 24.95 38.07
N VAL A 148 -5.10 23.75 38.05
CA VAL A 148 -5.76 23.15 39.24
C VAL A 148 -4.75 22.91 40.36
N LEU A 149 -3.56 22.39 40.05
CA LEU A 149 -2.50 22.19 41.03
C LEU A 149 -2.05 23.50 41.68
N GLN A 150 -1.95 24.58 40.88
CA GLN A 150 -1.58 25.90 41.38
C GLN A 150 -2.65 26.47 42.33
N HIS A 151 -3.92 26.41 41.95
CA HIS A 151 -5.03 26.83 42.82
C HIS A 151 -5.07 26.07 44.15
N LEU A 152 -4.83 24.75 44.14
CA LEU A 152 -4.75 23.95 45.36
C LEU A 152 -3.56 24.33 46.24
N HIS A 153 -2.41 24.65 45.64
CA HIS A 153 -1.23 25.10 46.38
C HIS A 153 -1.49 26.45 47.08
N GLU A 154 -2.12 27.39 46.38
CA GLU A 154 -2.48 28.71 46.93
C GLU A 154 -3.53 28.58 48.06
N ALA A 155 -4.54 27.73 47.90
CA ALA A 155 -5.54 27.47 48.94
C ALA A 155 -4.95 26.79 50.18
N GLY A 156 -4.00 25.87 50.00
CA GLY A 156 -3.29 25.21 51.10
C GLY A 156 -2.30 26.13 51.81
N ALA A 157 -1.72 27.13 51.14
CA ALA A 157 -0.84 28.11 51.74
C ALA A 157 -1.59 29.19 52.56
N ALA A 158 -2.90 29.33 52.35
CA ALA A 158 -3.76 30.29 53.04
C ALA A 158 -4.47 29.72 54.29
N ALA A 159 -4.32 28.41 54.57
CA ALA A 159 -4.89 27.69 55.71
C ALA A 159 -3.81 27.38 56.77
#